data_AF-A0A8T5E405-F1
#
_entry.id   AF-A0A8T5E405-F1
#
_cell.length_a   1.000
_cell.length_b   1.000
_cell.length_c   1.000
_cell.angle_alpha   90.00
_cell.angle_beta   90.00
_cell.angle_gamma   90.00
#
_symmetry.space_group_name_H-M   'P 1'
#
loop_
_entity.id
_entity.type
_entity.pdbx_description
1 polymer ?
#
loop_
_entity_poly.entity_id
_entity_poly.type
_entity_poly.pdbx_seq_one_letter_code
_entity_poly.pdbx_strand_id
1 'polypeptide(L)'
;SGGRQLLSEGKLPIYGKMTEIDLEINQFALSNHADHDSLSSFARGCNPEKIIIFHAPNDGAKLLKSELKKEFDIILPENNFSFLL
;
A
#
# COMPACT_ATOMS: atom_id res chain seq x y z
N SER A 1 7.13 -4.81 9.87
CA SER A 1 6.68 -4.38 11.21
C SER A 1 6.45 -5.60 12.08
N GLY A 2 6.34 -5.44 13.40
CA GLY A 2 6.04 -6.55 14.31
C GLY A 2 4.75 -7.28 13.95
N GLY A 3 3.66 -6.56 13.61
CA GLY A 3 2.39 -7.20 13.23
C GLY A 3 2.49 -8.14 12.02
N ARG A 4 3.26 -7.76 10.97
CA ARG A 4 3.49 -8.65 9.83
C ARG A 4 4.28 -9.90 10.23
N GLN A 5 5.29 -9.74 11.07
CA GLN A 5 6.11 -10.85 11.56
C GLN A 5 5.31 -11.82 12.44
N LEU A 6 4.45 -11.28 13.32
CA LEU A 6 3.53 -12.10 14.12
C LEU A 6 2.63 -12.95 13.23
N LEU A 7 2.04 -12.36 12.18
CA LEU A 7 1.16 -13.07 11.26
C LEU A 7 1.88 -14.11 10.39
N SER A 8 3.12 -13.84 9.98
CA SER A 8 3.87 -14.75 9.09
C SER A 8 4.65 -15.84 9.83
N GLU A 9 5.19 -15.53 11.00
CA GLU A 9 6.13 -16.39 11.73
C GLU A 9 5.57 -16.88 13.08
N GLY A 10 4.52 -16.26 13.62
CA GLY A 10 4.06 -16.52 15.00
C GLY A 10 5.05 -16.06 16.07
N LYS A 11 5.99 -15.18 15.72
CA LYS A 11 7.11 -14.76 16.59
C LYS A 11 7.28 -13.25 16.61
N LEU A 12 7.75 -12.73 17.73
CA LEU A 12 8.02 -11.30 17.93
C LEU A 12 9.33 -11.07 18.71
N PRO A 13 10.07 -9.99 18.42
CA PRO A 13 11.14 -9.53 19.28
C PRO A 13 10.55 -8.88 20.54
N ILE A 14 10.68 -9.55 21.68
CA ILE A 14 10.25 -9.04 22.99
C ILE A 14 11.51 -8.87 23.84
N TYR A 15 11.80 -7.63 24.24
CA TYR A 15 13.03 -7.26 24.96
C TYR A 15 14.32 -7.78 24.31
N GLY A 16 14.39 -7.74 22.97
CA GLY A 16 15.56 -8.18 22.19
C GLY A 16 15.67 -9.70 22.01
N LYS A 17 14.73 -10.49 22.54
CA LYS A 17 14.65 -11.94 22.32
C LYS A 17 13.53 -12.28 21.34
N MET A 18 13.86 -13.06 20.31
CA MET A 18 12.83 -13.66 19.44
C MET A 18 12.01 -14.66 20.25
N THR A 19 10.73 -14.33 20.46
CA THR A 19 9.81 -15.05 21.32
C THR A 19 8.67 -15.61 20.50
N GLU A 20 8.35 -16.88 20.73
CA GLU A 20 7.24 -17.59 20.10
C GLU A 20 5.92 -17.31 20.81
N ILE A 21 4.88 -17.04 20.04
CA ILE A 21 3.55 -16.70 20.54
C ILE A 21 2.64 -17.92 20.37
N ASP A 22 2.50 -18.69 21.44
CA ASP A 22 1.66 -19.90 21.49
C ASP A 22 0.20 -19.54 21.83
N LEU A 23 -0.40 -18.69 20.98
CA LEU A 23 -1.80 -18.25 21.07
C LEU A 23 -2.40 -18.20 19.67
N GLU A 24 -3.73 -18.34 19.57
CA GLU A 24 -4.44 -18.07 18.31
C GLU A 24 -4.27 -16.59 17.90
N ILE A 25 -3.99 -16.37 16.62
CA ILE A 25 -3.79 -15.03 16.05
C ILE A 25 -4.90 -14.75 15.04
N ASN A 26 -5.76 -13.79 15.35
CA ASN A 26 -6.77 -13.29 14.42
C ASN A 26 -6.40 -11.87 13.95
N GLN A 27 -6.57 -11.60 12.65
CA GLN A 27 -6.39 -10.28 12.06
C GLN A 27 -7.74 -9.72 11.61
N PHE A 28 -8.04 -8.49 12.01
CA PHE A 28 -9.21 -7.75 11.53
C PHE A 28 -8.74 -6.59 10.63
N ALA A 29 -9.22 -6.55 9.39
CA ALA A 29 -8.90 -5.50 8.44
C ALA A 29 -9.84 -4.29 8.65
N LEU A 30 -9.46 -3.39 9.56
CA LEU A 30 -10.22 -2.17 9.90
C LEU A 30 -9.54 -0.91 9.33
N SER A 31 -9.04 -1.02 8.10
CA SER A 31 -8.36 0.10 7.43
C SER A 31 -9.34 1.24 7.19
N ASN A 32 -8.89 2.47 7.41
CA ASN A 32 -9.57 3.70 7.01
C ASN A 32 -9.16 4.18 5.61
N HIS A 33 -8.18 3.52 4.98
CA HIS A 33 -7.79 3.80 3.61
C HIS A 33 -8.77 3.19 2.61
N ALA A 34 -9.04 3.92 1.54
CA ALA A 34 -9.78 3.43 0.39
C ALA A 34 -9.10 2.22 -0.23
N ASP A 35 -9.91 1.25 -0.65
CA ASP A 35 -9.43 0.10 -1.42
C ASP A 35 -9.15 0.48 -2.88
N HIS A 36 -8.71 -0.51 -3.64
CA HIS A 36 -8.31 -0.35 -5.04
C HIS A 36 -9.44 0.22 -5.91
N ASP A 37 -10.64 -0.35 -5.83
CA ASP A 37 -11.78 0.06 -6.65
C ASP A 37 -12.29 1.46 -6.28
N SER A 38 -12.26 1.79 -4.99
CA SER A 38 -12.62 3.12 -4.50
C SER A 38 -11.63 4.19 -4.99
N LEU A 39 -10.32 3.88 -4.99
CA LEU A 39 -9.29 4.77 -5.54
C LEU A 39 -9.44 4.98 -7.05
N SER A 40 -9.66 3.90 -7.81
CA SER A 40 -9.90 3.98 -9.25
C SER A 40 -11.16 4.79 -9.58
N SER A 41 -12.24 4.59 -8.82
CA SER A 41 -13.48 5.35 -8.96
C SER A 41 -13.29 6.82 -8.62
N PHE A 42 -12.54 7.13 -7.56
CA PHE A 42 -12.19 8.50 -7.17
C PHE A 42 -11.41 9.21 -8.28
N ALA A 43 -10.37 8.57 -8.84
CA ALA A 43 -9.57 9.13 -9.93
C ALA A 43 -10.44 9.47 -11.15
N ARG A 44 -11.31 8.55 -11.58
CA ARG A 44 -12.25 8.77 -12.69
C ARG A 44 -13.24 9.90 -12.41
N GLY A 45 -13.75 9.98 -11.18
CA GLY A 45 -14.64 11.06 -10.75
C GLY A 45 -13.99 12.45 -10.78
N CYS A 46 -12.69 12.52 -10.50
CA CYS A 46 -11.92 13.77 -10.59
C CYS A 46 -11.54 14.14 -12.03
N ASN A 47 -11.40 13.16 -12.93
CA ASN A 47 -10.94 13.31 -14.31
C ASN A 47 -9.70 14.24 -14.47
N PRO A 48 -8.59 13.98 -13.76
CA PRO A 48 -7.39 14.80 -13.84
C PRO A 48 -6.63 14.56 -15.15
N GLU A 49 -5.75 15.50 -15.53
CA GLU A 49 -4.80 15.26 -16.64
C GLU A 49 -3.70 14.28 -16.23
N LYS A 50 -3.14 14.45 -15.02
CA LYS A 50 -2.04 13.65 -14.48
C LYS A 50 -2.36 13.14 -13.08
N ILE A 51 -1.92 11.93 -12.77
CA ILE A 51 -2.00 11.31 -11.45
C ILE A 51 -0.60 10.98 -10.97
N ILE A 52 -0.28 11.35 -9.73
CA ILE A 52 0.99 11.00 -9.08
C ILE A 52 0.67 10.15 -7.86
N ILE A 53 1.20 8.93 -7.82
CA ILE A 53 0.90 7.98 -6.74
C ILE A 53 2.05 7.96 -5.73
N PHE A 54 1.74 8.28 -4.47
CA PHE A 54 2.65 8.19 -3.33
C PHE A 54 2.07 7.30 -2.23
N HIS A 55 2.91 6.95 -1.24
CA HIS A 55 2.50 6.23 -0.02
C HIS A 55 1.76 4.90 -0.27
N ALA A 56 2.13 4.21 -1.34
CA ALA A 56 1.65 2.87 -1.66
C ALA A 56 2.82 1.89 -1.74
N PRO A 57 2.63 0.61 -1.35
CA PRO A 57 3.58 -0.44 -1.69
C PRO A 57 3.79 -0.50 -3.20
N ASN A 58 5.02 -0.82 -3.64
CA ASN A 58 5.38 -0.83 -5.06
C ASN A 58 4.40 -1.63 -5.93
N ASP A 59 3.98 -2.81 -5.47
CA ASP A 59 3.08 -3.68 -6.23
C ASP A 59 1.67 -3.07 -6.34
N GLY A 60 1.16 -2.51 -5.25
CA GLY A 60 -0.14 -1.82 -5.25
C GLY A 60 -0.14 -0.60 -6.18
N ALA A 61 0.91 0.22 -6.13
CA ALA A 61 1.07 1.39 -7.01
C ALA A 61 1.13 0.98 -8.50
N LYS A 62 1.88 -0.09 -8.82
CA LYS A 62 1.99 -0.61 -10.19
C LYS A 62 0.67 -1.18 -10.71
N LEU A 63 -0.10 -1.87 -9.84
CA LEU A 63 -1.42 -2.39 -10.19
C LEU A 63 -2.38 -1.25 -10.54
N LEU A 64 -2.47 -0.23 -9.68
CA LEU A 64 -3.32 0.93 -9.90
C LEU A 64 -2.93 1.69 -11.18
N LYS A 65 -1.62 1.90 -11.40
CA LYS A 65 -1.12 2.46 -12.66
C LYS A 65 -1.50 1.59 -13.86
N SER A 66 -1.37 0.27 -13.78
CA SER A 66 -1.67 -0.62 -14.90
C SER A 66 -3.13 -0.55 -15.32
N GLU A 67 -4.05 -0.40 -14.36
CA GLU A 67 -5.47 -0.22 -14.65
C GLU A 67 -5.73 1.13 -15.34
N LEU A 68 -5.25 2.21 -14.73
CA LEU A 68 -5.67 3.56 -15.09
C LEU A 68 -4.82 4.23 -16.20
N LYS A 69 -3.67 3.67 -16.58
CA LYS A 69 -2.74 4.26 -17.59
C LYS A 69 -3.33 4.48 -18.99
N LYS A 70 -4.47 3.87 -19.30
CA LYS A 70 -5.17 4.11 -20.58
C LYS A 70 -6.03 5.36 -20.56
N GLU A 71 -6.39 5.82 -19.36
CA GLU A 71 -7.29 6.95 -19.12
C GLU A 71 -6.50 8.20 -18.69
N PHE A 72 -5.41 8.01 -17.92
CA PHE A 72 -4.64 9.10 -17.32
C PHE A 72 -3.13 8.94 -17.54
N ASP A 73 -2.38 10.05 -17.51
CA ASP A 73 -0.93 10.01 -17.38
C ASP A 73 -0.55 9.79 -15.91
N ILE A 74 0.14 8.68 -15.62
CA ILE A 74 0.38 8.23 -14.24
C ILE A 74 1.87 8.14 -13.94
N ILE A 75 2.29 8.88 -12.93
CA ILE A 75 3.67 8.98 -12.48
C ILE A 75 3.84 8.20 -11.17
N LEU A 76 4.84 7.33 -11.14
CA LEU A 76 5.31 6.64 -9.93
C LEU A 76 6.70 7.21 -9.60
N PRO A 77 6.78 8.21 -8.72
CA PRO A 77 8.05 8.84 -8.39
C PRO A 77 8.94 7.93 -7.55
N GLU A 78 10.25 8.11 -7.70
CA GLU A 78 11.26 7.45 -6.88
C GLU A 78 11.56 8.29 -5.64
N ASN A 79 11.72 7.63 -4.48
CA ASN A 79 12.04 8.33 -3.24
C ASN A 79 13.35 9.10 -3.37
N ASN A 80 13.34 10.37 -2.95
CA ASN A 80 14.47 11.31 -3.01
C ASN A 80 14.85 11.81 -4.41
N PHE A 81 14.00 11.58 -5.43
CA PHE A 81 14.19 12.15 -6.77
C PHE A 81 13.10 13.19 -7.07
N SER A 82 13.53 14.35 -7.56
CA SER A 82 12.63 15.40 -8.06
C SER A 82 12.36 15.22 -9.55
N PHE A 83 11.17 15.63 -9.99
CA PHE A 83 10.78 15.65 -11.40
C PHE A 83 9.91 16.89 -11.67
N LEU A 84 9.87 17.29 -12.94
CA LEU A 84 9.03 18.40 -13.41
C LEU A 84 7.69 17.84 -13.91
N LEU A 85 6.61 18.58 -13.63
CA LEU A 85 5.25 18.26 -14.04
C LEU A 85 4.85 18.97 -15.32
#